data_AF-A0A938K8L6-F1
#
_entry.id   AF-A0A938K8L6-F1
#
_cell.length_a   1.000
_cell.length_b   1.000
_cell.length_c   1.000
_cell.angle_alpha   90.00
_cell.angle_beta   90.00
_cell.angle_gamma   90.00
#
_symmetry.space_group_name_H-M   'P 1'
#
loop_
_entity.id
_entity.type
_entity.pdbx_description
1 polymer ?
#
loop_
_entity_poly.entity_id
_entity_poly.type
_entity_poly.pdbx_seq_one_letter_code
_entity_poly.pdbx_strand_id
1 'polypeptide(L)'
;MQGGLRHESNGKGGVDSRALNIAYVRPKITFGKDEGLQLTLQPRAWIYAGDLDDNPDLADYRGYADLRAIVGWKRGLQLSALGRIGHDGDNESVQFDLTYPMMKLMSGSFSLYLHAQYFTGYGESLLRYNERESMFRIGFSLYR
;
A
#
# COMPACT_ATOMS: atom_id res chain seq x y z
N MET A 1 -1.65 -12.62 -11.43
CA MET A 1 -2.79 -11.68 -11.37
C MET A 1 -3.48 -11.91 -10.03
N GLN A 2 -3.92 -10.85 -9.35
CA GLN A 2 -4.74 -10.94 -8.14
C GLN A 2 -6.07 -10.25 -8.41
N GLY A 3 -7.15 -10.75 -7.81
CA GLY A 3 -8.43 -10.07 -7.72
C GLY A 3 -9.25 -10.66 -6.59
N GLY A 4 -10.26 -9.94 -6.13
CA GLY A 4 -11.16 -10.42 -5.09
C GLY A 4 -11.92 -9.31 -4.37
N LEU A 5 -12.60 -9.69 -3.30
CA LEU A 5 -13.28 -8.78 -2.37
C LEU A 5 -12.35 -8.48 -1.19
N ARG A 6 -12.38 -7.24 -0.70
CA ARG A 6 -11.65 -6.84 0.51
C ARG A 6 -12.54 -5.96 1.38
N HIS A 7 -12.61 -6.34 2.65
CA HIS A 7 -13.12 -5.51 3.73
C HIS A 7 -11.96 -4.83 4.45
N GLU A 8 -12.11 -3.54 4.77
CA GLU A 8 -11.17 -2.75 5.57
C GLU A 8 -11.97 -1.93 6.57
N SER A 9 -11.62 -2.02 7.85
CA SER A 9 -12.26 -1.25 8.93
C SER A 9 -11.23 -0.87 9.99
N ASN A 10 -11.54 0.17 10.77
CA ASN A 10 -10.69 0.63 11.87
C ASN A 10 -11.03 -0.02 13.22
N GLY A 11 -12.06 -0.88 13.27
CA GLY A 11 -12.50 -1.57 14.50
C GLY A 11 -13.15 -0.68 15.56
N LYS A 12 -13.51 0.58 15.21
CA LYS A 12 -14.19 1.52 16.11
C LYS A 12 -15.70 1.55 15.86
N GLY A 13 -16.45 2.05 16.85
CA GLY A 13 -17.89 2.27 16.76
C GLY A 13 -18.29 3.75 16.90
N GLY A 14 -19.57 4.04 16.62
CA GLY A 14 -20.12 5.39 16.71
C GLY A 14 -19.53 6.34 15.66
N VAL A 15 -19.34 7.61 16.02
CA VAL A 15 -18.87 8.67 15.11
C VAL A 15 -17.46 8.44 14.55
N ASP A 16 -16.68 7.60 15.21
CA ASP A 16 -15.33 7.21 14.83
C ASP A 16 -15.31 5.94 13.94
N SER A 17 -16.45 5.28 13.73
CA SER A 17 -16.50 4.07 12.90
C SER A 17 -16.14 4.40 11.46
N ARG A 18 -15.27 3.60 10.86
CA ARG A 18 -14.89 3.73 9.46
C ARG A 18 -14.74 2.35 8.86
N ALA A 19 -15.35 2.15 7.70
CA ALA A 19 -15.31 0.89 6.98
C ALA A 19 -15.48 1.09 5.48
N LEU A 20 -14.94 0.15 4.71
CA LEU A 20 -15.21 0.01 3.30
C LEU A 20 -15.14 -1.44 2.86
N ASN A 21 -15.85 -1.72 1.78
CA ASN A 21 -15.76 -2.97 1.04
C ASN A 21 -15.39 -2.63 -0.39
N ILE A 22 -14.42 -3.34 -0.97
CA ILE A 22 -14.01 -3.15 -2.36
C ILE A 22 -13.96 -4.48 -3.12
N ALA A 23 -14.34 -4.45 -4.38
CA ALA A 23 -13.97 -5.48 -5.35
C ALA A 23 -12.81 -4.94 -6.18
N TYR A 24 -11.71 -5.69 -6.29
CA TYR A 24 -10.48 -5.19 -6.93
C TYR A 24 -9.83 -6.19 -7.88
N VAL A 25 -9.03 -5.65 -8.79
CA VAL A 25 -8.08 -6.38 -9.63
C VAL A 25 -6.70 -5.73 -9.55
N ARG A 26 -5.67 -6.56 -9.52
CA ARG A 26 -4.25 -6.16 -9.45
C ARG A 26 -3.38 -7.12 -10.26
N PRO A 27 -3.14 -6.85 -11.55
CA PRO A 27 -2.09 -7.55 -12.28
C PRO A 27 -0.71 -7.24 -11.69
N LYS A 28 0.25 -8.12 -11.95
CA LYS A 28 1.66 -7.95 -11.59
C LYS A 28 2.48 -8.14 -12.86
N ILE A 29 3.25 -7.12 -13.21
CA ILE A 29 4.13 -7.13 -14.38
C ILE A 29 5.55 -6.92 -13.87
N THR A 30 6.47 -7.84 -14.15
CA THR A 30 7.86 -7.75 -13.71
C THR A 30 8.78 -7.75 -14.91
N PHE A 31 9.66 -6.75 -14.98
CA PHE A 31 10.71 -6.57 -15.96
C PHE A 31 12.06 -6.84 -15.30
N GLY A 32 13.02 -7.37 -16.07
CA GLY A 32 14.37 -7.67 -15.62
C GLY A 32 14.65 -9.17 -15.51
N LYS A 33 15.93 -9.51 -15.33
CA LYS A 33 16.40 -10.89 -15.16
C LYS A 33 16.26 -11.34 -13.71
N ASP A 34 16.16 -12.64 -13.49
CA ASP A 34 15.87 -13.20 -12.17
C ASP A 34 17.01 -12.99 -11.14
N GLU A 35 18.25 -12.90 -11.63
CA GLU A 35 19.45 -12.60 -10.82
C GLU A 35 19.87 -11.13 -10.88
N GLY A 36 19.09 -10.28 -11.58
CA GLY A 36 19.42 -8.88 -11.82
C GLY A 36 18.55 -7.90 -11.05
N LEU A 37 18.67 -6.63 -11.43
CA LEU A 37 17.73 -5.60 -11.03
C LEU A 37 16.37 -5.87 -11.68
N GLN A 38 15.31 -5.86 -10.89
CA GLN A 38 13.95 -6.06 -11.35
C GLN A 38 13.12 -4.80 -11.10
N LEU A 39 12.26 -4.48 -12.06
CA LEU A 39 11.19 -3.49 -11.92
C LEU A 39 9.85 -4.23 -11.95
N THR A 40 9.05 -4.10 -10.90
CA THR A 40 7.72 -4.67 -10.83
C THR A 40 6.68 -3.56 -10.75
N LEU A 41 5.69 -3.59 -11.63
CA LEU A 41 4.52 -2.73 -11.61
C LEU A 41 3.29 -3.53 -11.19
N GLN A 42 2.51 -2.96 -10.29
CA GLN A 42 1.27 -3.52 -9.76
C GLN A 42 0.19 -2.43 -9.73
N PRO A 43 -0.38 -2.08 -10.89
CA PRO A 43 -1.58 -1.24 -10.89
C PRO A 43 -2.71 -2.02 -10.21
N ARG A 44 -3.52 -1.33 -9.41
CA ARG A 44 -4.74 -1.85 -8.82
C ARG A 44 -5.88 -0.92 -9.20
N ALA A 45 -6.99 -1.50 -9.62
CA ALA A 45 -8.26 -0.79 -9.75
C ALA A 45 -9.30 -1.49 -8.86
N TRP A 46 -10.24 -0.73 -8.33
CA TRP A 46 -11.34 -1.26 -7.53
C TRP A 46 -12.63 -0.49 -7.72
N ILE A 47 -13.73 -1.13 -7.32
CA ILE A 47 -15.03 -0.50 -7.10
C ILE A 47 -15.41 -0.68 -5.64
N TYR A 48 -16.18 0.26 -5.10
CA TYR A 48 -16.78 0.12 -3.78
C TYR A 48 -17.96 -0.85 -3.86
N ALA A 49 -17.96 -1.84 -2.98
CA ALA A 49 -18.90 -2.96 -2.97
C ALA A 49 -19.74 -2.91 -1.70
N GLY A 50 -20.69 -1.97 -1.65
CA GLY A 50 -21.51 -1.68 -0.47
C GLY A 50 -21.65 -0.18 -0.25
N ASP A 51 -22.27 0.19 0.85
CA ASP A 51 -22.36 1.56 1.32
C ASP A 51 -21.01 2.06 1.89
N LEU A 52 -20.91 3.37 1.98
CA LEU A 52 -19.82 4.10 2.63
C LEU A 52 -20.40 5.01 3.72
N ASP A 53 -21.48 4.60 4.38
CA ASP A 53 -22.25 5.45 5.31
C ASP A 53 -21.38 6.07 6.41
N ASP A 54 -20.39 5.32 6.90
CA ASP A 54 -19.42 5.76 7.90
C ASP A 54 -18.41 6.80 7.39
N ASN A 55 -18.26 6.92 6.06
CA ASN A 55 -17.29 7.76 5.37
C ASN A 55 -17.71 8.03 3.90
N PRO A 56 -18.77 8.83 3.65
CA PRO A 56 -19.40 8.94 2.33
C PRO A 56 -18.51 9.57 1.25
N ASP A 57 -17.61 10.46 1.64
CA ASP A 57 -16.63 11.18 0.82
C ASP A 57 -15.29 10.42 0.68
N LEU A 58 -15.20 9.16 1.13
CA LEU A 58 -13.94 8.39 1.08
C LEU A 58 -13.37 8.28 -0.34
N ALA A 59 -14.23 8.23 -1.36
CA ALA A 59 -13.81 8.14 -2.76
C ALA A 59 -13.01 9.38 -3.21
N ASP A 60 -13.31 10.56 -2.65
CA ASP A 60 -12.67 11.81 -3.03
C ASP A 60 -11.20 11.82 -2.62
N TYR A 61 -10.84 11.07 -1.56
CA TYR A 61 -9.47 10.95 -1.04
C TYR A 61 -8.77 9.67 -1.48
N ARG A 62 -9.51 8.55 -1.55
CA ARG A 62 -8.93 7.24 -1.84
C ARG A 62 -8.97 6.89 -3.34
N GLY A 63 -9.95 7.42 -4.06
CA GLY A 63 -10.19 7.15 -5.47
C GLY A 63 -10.47 5.68 -5.76
N TYR A 64 -10.19 5.29 -7.00
CA TYR A 64 -10.56 3.98 -7.55
C TYR A 64 -9.37 3.16 -8.05
N ALA A 65 -8.16 3.73 -7.94
CA ALA A 65 -6.95 3.09 -8.41
C ALA A 65 -5.70 3.47 -7.60
N ASP A 66 -4.74 2.57 -7.57
CA ASP A 66 -3.37 2.85 -7.12
C ASP A 66 -2.35 2.19 -8.03
N LEU A 67 -1.15 2.73 -8.02
CA LEU A 67 -0.01 2.14 -8.70
C LEU A 67 1.10 1.88 -7.69
N ARG A 68 1.47 0.61 -7.54
CA ARG A 68 2.69 0.23 -6.84
C ARG A 68 3.79 -0.08 -7.85
N ALA A 69 4.92 0.61 -7.73
CA ALA A 69 6.16 0.33 -8.43
C ALA A 69 7.21 -0.17 -7.45
N ILE A 70 7.94 -1.22 -7.79
CA ILE A 70 8.96 -1.84 -6.95
C ILE A 70 10.21 -2.01 -7.79
N VAL A 71 11.34 -1.48 -7.32
CA VAL A 71 12.64 -1.64 -7.98
C VAL A 71 13.65 -2.22 -6.99
N GLY A 72 14.40 -3.24 -7.40
CA GLY A 72 15.40 -3.83 -6.53
C GLY A 72 15.86 -5.22 -6.96
N TRP A 73 16.60 -5.86 -6.07
CA TRP A 73 17.13 -7.21 -6.28
C TRP A 73 16.36 -8.23 -5.43
N LYS A 74 16.07 -9.39 -6.03
CA LYS A 74 15.31 -10.50 -5.42
C LYS A 74 15.83 -10.95 -4.05
N ARG A 75 17.13 -10.74 -3.77
CA ARG A 75 17.78 -11.05 -2.47
C ARG A 75 18.55 -9.85 -1.87
N GLY A 76 18.33 -8.63 -2.38
CA GLY A 76 19.07 -7.43 -1.97
C GLY A 76 18.15 -6.28 -1.60
N LEU A 77 18.65 -5.05 -1.76
CA LEU A 77 17.90 -3.82 -1.53
C LEU A 77 16.65 -3.76 -2.43
N GLN A 78 15.54 -3.28 -1.88
CA GLN A 78 14.32 -3.02 -2.65
C GLN A 78 13.68 -1.70 -2.20
N LEU A 79 13.36 -0.86 -3.18
CA LEU A 79 12.57 0.34 -3.02
C LEU A 79 11.20 0.10 -3.63
N SER A 80 10.13 0.51 -2.95
CA SER A 80 8.80 0.58 -3.53
C SER A 80 8.17 1.95 -3.35
N ALA A 81 7.37 2.34 -4.34
CA ALA A 81 6.52 3.51 -4.29
C ALA A 81 5.07 3.05 -4.53
N LEU A 82 4.14 3.49 -3.69
CA LEU A 82 2.70 3.32 -3.87
C LEU A 82 2.09 4.71 -4.01
N GLY A 83 1.60 5.02 -5.21
CA GLY A 83 0.84 6.24 -5.48
C GLY A 83 -0.66 5.97 -5.55
N ARG A 84 -1.45 6.88 -5.00
CA ARG A 84 -2.91 6.87 -5.05
C ARG A 84 -3.41 8.28 -5.36
N ILE A 85 -4.49 8.35 -6.12
CA ILE A 85 -5.15 9.59 -6.52
C ILE A 85 -6.65 9.43 -6.21
N GLY A 86 -7.22 10.43 -5.56
CA GLY A 86 -8.64 10.58 -5.25
C GLY A 86 -9.52 10.72 -6.49
N HIS A 87 -10.85 10.63 -6.32
CA HIS A 87 -11.79 10.63 -7.44
C HIS A 87 -11.63 11.84 -8.37
N ASP A 88 -11.53 13.04 -7.79
CA ASP A 88 -11.46 14.30 -8.52
C ASP A 88 -10.03 14.71 -8.90
N GLY A 89 -9.03 13.93 -8.50
CA GLY A 89 -7.61 14.22 -8.76
C GLY A 89 -6.96 15.21 -7.78
N ASP A 90 -7.74 15.89 -6.94
CA ASP A 90 -7.27 16.93 -6.01
C ASP A 90 -6.63 16.38 -4.73
N ASN A 91 -6.87 15.11 -4.41
CA ASN A 91 -6.33 14.46 -3.23
C ASN A 91 -5.39 13.32 -3.63
N GLU A 92 -4.11 13.44 -3.28
CA GLU A 92 -3.09 12.45 -3.60
C GLU A 92 -2.43 11.88 -2.34
N SER A 93 -1.89 10.67 -2.48
CA SER A 93 -0.90 10.17 -1.54
C SER A 93 0.17 9.32 -2.20
N VAL A 94 1.36 9.38 -1.62
CA VAL A 94 2.50 8.58 -2.02
C VAL A 94 3.16 7.99 -0.78
N GLN A 95 3.43 6.69 -0.84
CA GLN A 95 4.23 5.98 0.15
C GLN A 95 5.50 5.45 -0.52
N PHE A 96 6.65 5.69 0.09
CA PHE A 96 7.92 5.08 -0.25
C PHE A 96 8.34 4.11 0.84
N ASP A 97 8.80 2.92 0.44
CA ASP A 97 9.33 1.91 1.34
C ASP A 97 10.70 1.46 0.85
N LEU A 98 11.71 1.52 1.72
CA LEU A 98 13.04 1.00 1.49
C LEU A 98 13.27 -0.18 2.42
N THR A 99 13.61 -1.34 1.84
CA THR A 99 13.91 -2.55 2.61
C THR A 99 15.31 -3.08 2.30
N TYR A 100 16.07 -3.38 3.35
CA TYR A 100 17.42 -3.93 3.24
C TYR A 100 17.56 -5.23 4.06
N PRO A 101 17.97 -6.36 3.46
CA PRO A 101 18.14 -7.62 4.18
C PRO A 101 19.34 -7.54 5.12
N MET A 102 19.13 -7.80 6.41
CA MET A 102 20.21 -7.77 7.41
C MET A 102 20.79 -9.17 7.67
N MET A 103 19.94 -10.13 8.03
CA MET A 103 20.36 -11.47 8.44
C MET A 103 19.30 -12.51 8.06
N LYS A 104 19.74 -13.71 7.67
CA LYS A 104 18.88 -14.90 7.64
C LYS A 104 18.88 -15.50 9.04
N LEU A 105 17.80 -15.32 9.80
CA LEU A 105 17.66 -15.96 11.11
C LEU A 105 17.08 -17.36 10.89
N MET A 106 17.84 -18.39 11.27
CA MET A 106 17.51 -19.81 11.15
C MET A 106 17.40 -20.35 9.71
N SER A 107 17.37 -21.69 9.62
CA SER A 107 17.42 -22.59 8.45
C SER A 107 16.44 -22.29 7.28
N GLY A 108 16.49 -21.09 6.72
CA GLY A 108 15.95 -20.78 5.39
C GLY A 108 14.59 -20.07 5.33
N SER A 109 13.86 -19.89 6.45
CA SER A 109 12.46 -19.42 6.39
C SER A 109 12.18 -18.01 6.95
N PHE A 110 13.09 -17.43 7.75
CA PHE A 110 12.90 -16.07 8.29
C PHE A 110 14.07 -15.16 7.88
N SER A 111 13.74 -14.05 7.22
CA SER A 111 14.72 -13.01 6.86
C SER A 111 14.33 -11.73 7.57
N LEU A 112 15.26 -11.16 8.32
CA LEU A 112 15.07 -9.86 8.96
C LEU A 112 15.47 -8.76 7.99
N TYR A 113 14.57 -7.81 7.76
CA TYR A 113 14.82 -6.64 6.92
C TYR A 113 14.78 -5.37 7.77
N LEU A 114 15.73 -4.48 7.55
CA LEU A 114 15.59 -3.08 7.94
C LEU A 114 14.57 -2.44 7.00
N HIS A 115 13.57 -1.74 7.54
CA HIS A 115 12.51 -1.09 6.78
C HIS A 115 12.43 0.38 7.15
N ALA A 116 12.59 1.26 6.16
CA ALA A 116 12.30 2.67 6.27
C ALA A 116 11.09 2.99 5.38
N GLN A 117 10.11 3.70 5.92
CA GLN A 117 8.90 4.11 5.22
C GLN A 117 8.72 5.62 5.32
N TYR A 118 8.38 6.27 4.22
CA TYR A 118 7.94 7.65 4.17
C TYR A 118 6.57 7.71 3.50
N PHE A 119 5.61 8.36 4.14
CA PHE A 119 4.27 8.59 3.60
C PHE A 119 4.01 10.09 3.55
N THR A 120 3.35 10.57 2.49
CA THR A 120 2.82 11.93 2.41
C THR A 120 1.51 11.93 1.62
N GLY A 121 0.51 12.66 2.10
CA GLY A 121 -0.79 12.81 1.44
C GLY A 121 -1.98 12.41 2.31
N TYR A 122 -3.09 12.05 1.66
CA TYR A 122 -4.35 11.64 2.30
C TYR A 122 -4.49 10.12 2.45
N GLY A 123 -5.35 9.67 3.36
CA GLY A 123 -5.70 8.25 3.46
C GLY A 123 -4.62 7.39 4.11
N GLU A 124 -3.77 7.95 4.98
CA GLU A 124 -2.75 7.22 5.74
C GLU A 124 -3.38 6.15 6.63
N SER A 125 -4.41 6.57 7.37
CA SER A 125 -5.24 5.71 8.20
C SER A 125 -6.70 5.90 7.79
N LEU A 126 -7.50 4.87 8.05
CA LEU A 126 -8.92 4.94 7.75
C LEU A 126 -9.67 5.92 8.68
N LEU A 127 -9.16 6.17 9.89
CA LEU A 127 -9.75 7.16 10.81
C LEU A 127 -9.57 8.59 10.30
N ARG A 128 -8.41 8.89 9.73
CA ARG A 128 -8.00 10.23 9.26
C ARG A 128 -7.84 10.27 7.74
N TYR A 129 -8.77 9.64 7.01
CA TYR A 129 -8.61 9.51 5.57
C TYR A 129 -8.64 10.84 4.83
N ASN A 130 -9.33 11.83 5.39
CA ASN A 130 -9.52 13.18 4.88
C ASN A 130 -8.51 14.20 5.43
N GLU A 131 -7.51 13.77 6.21
CA GLU A 131 -6.43 14.62 6.71
C GLU A 131 -5.16 14.39 5.88
N ARG A 132 -4.47 15.47 5.50
CA ARG A 132 -3.17 15.39 4.82
C ARG A 132 -2.07 15.31 5.86
N GLU A 133 -1.36 14.19 5.90
CA GLU A 133 -0.28 13.96 6.85
C GLU A 133 1.03 13.63 6.15
N SER A 134 2.14 13.73 6.87
CA SER A 134 3.45 13.25 6.42
C SER A 134 4.14 12.53 7.57
N MET A 135 4.57 11.29 7.32
CA MET A 135 5.03 10.37 8.35
C MET A 135 6.31 9.68 7.89
N PHE A 136 7.31 9.63 8.76
CA PHE A 136 8.53 8.85 8.54
C PHE A 136 8.66 7.78 9.62
N ARG A 137 8.94 6.54 9.21
CA ARG A 137 9.01 5.37 10.10
C ARG A 137 10.24 4.56 9.78
N ILE A 138 10.89 4.05 10.83
CA ILE A 138 11.97 3.08 10.72
C ILE A 138 11.60 1.92 11.63
N GLY A 139 11.78 0.70 11.12
CA GLY A 139 11.53 -0.51 11.88
C GLY A 139 12.14 -1.73 11.21
N PHE A 140 11.60 -2.89 11.57
CA PHE A 140 12.02 -4.18 11.03
C PHE A 140 10.83 -4.91 10.44
N SER A 141 11.04 -5.65 9.35
CA SER A 141 10.04 -6.55 8.80
C SER A 141 10.57 -7.99 8.71
N LEU A 142 9.66 -8.95 8.88
CA LEU A 142 9.94 -10.40 8.77
C LEU A 142 9.72 -10.93 7.34
N TYR A 143 8.99 -10.16 6.53
CA TYR A 143 8.68 -10.45 5.15
C TYR A 143 8.64 -9.13 4.37
N ARG A 144 8.67 -9.24 3.04
CA ARG A 144 8.57 -8.14 2.10
C ARG A 144 7.76 -8.52 0.87
#